data_AF-A0A0M2PL75-F1
#
_entry.id   AF-A0A0M2PL75-F1
#
_cell.length_a   1.000
_cell.length_b   1.000
_cell.length_c   1.000
_cell.angle_alpha   90.00
_cell.angle_beta   90.00
_cell.angle_gamma   90.00
#
_symmetry.space_group_name_H-M   'P 1'
#
loop_
_entity.id
_entity.type
_entity.pdbx_description
1 polymer ?
#
loop_
_entity_poly.entity_id
_entity_poly.type
_entity_poly.pdbx_seq_one_letter_code
_entity_poly.pdbx_strand_id
1 'polypeptide(L)'
;MTNADICSRRFFNKIQFESTYPNPLTNRLAQSVKIPMVMENDSFSIRAAIKTCFDVDYNHMKIIRIKNTLELEHLYISECLLEEAEGNQNIEIVSEPEYMYFNKYGNLF
;
A
#
# COMPACT_ATOMS: atom_id res chain seq x y z
N MET A 1 -3.25 -1.51 12.71
CA MET A 1 -2.54 -0.41 12.01
C MET A 1 -1.15 -0.83 11.48
N THR A 2 -0.77 -2.12 11.56
CA THR A 2 0.63 -2.44 11.94
C THR A 2 1.44 -3.30 11.02
N ASN A 3 0.98 -3.44 9.79
CA ASN A 3 1.77 -4.11 8.77
C ASN A 3 2.18 -3.14 7.67
N ALA A 4 2.10 -1.82 7.91
CA ALA A 4 2.65 -0.83 7.00
C ALA A 4 4.09 -0.53 7.42
N ASP A 5 5.04 -0.67 6.49
CA ASP A 5 6.42 -0.27 6.70
C ASP A 5 6.63 1.23 6.43
N ILE A 6 5.81 1.79 5.53
CA ILE A 6 5.92 3.16 5.01
C ILE A 6 4.52 3.77 4.91
N CYS A 7 4.40 5.06 5.22
CA CYS A 7 3.16 5.83 5.02
C CYS A 7 3.45 7.24 4.50
N SER A 8 2.41 7.97 4.07
CA SER A 8 2.53 9.38 3.73
C SER A 8 2.22 10.30 4.91
N ARG A 9 2.75 11.52 4.89
CA ARG A 9 2.50 12.56 5.89
C ARG A 9 1.00 12.83 6.07
N ARG A 10 0.26 12.80 4.96
CA ARG A 10 -1.19 12.95 4.94
C ARG A 10 -1.89 11.86 5.74
N PHE A 11 -1.45 10.60 5.64
CA PHE A 11 -1.98 9.51 6.45
C PHE A 11 -1.57 9.68 7.93
N PHE A 12 -0.30 9.97 8.19
CA PHE A 12 0.22 10.17 9.54
C PHE A 12 -0.56 11.24 10.32
N ASN A 13 -0.89 12.37 9.69
CA ASN A 13 -1.64 13.44 10.33
C ASN A 13 -3.11 13.09 10.62
N LYS A 14 -3.63 11.99 10.04
CA LYS A 14 -5.00 11.50 10.29
C LYS A 14 -5.07 10.46 11.41
N ILE A 15 -3.93 9.97 11.91
CA ILE A 15 -3.87 8.96 12.95
C ILE A 15 -4.49 9.49 14.25
N GLN A 16 -5.45 8.76 14.80
CA GLN A 16 -6.06 9.04 16.11
C GLN A 16 -5.41 8.13 17.16
N PHE A 17 -4.38 8.62 17.84
CA PHE A 17 -3.58 7.81 18.77
C PHE A 17 -4.40 7.35 19.98
N GLU A 18 -5.25 8.22 20.51
CA GLU A 18 -6.14 7.96 21.66
C GLU A 18 -7.08 6.80 21.39
N SER A 19 -7.54 6.64 20.13
CA SER A 19 -8.38 5.53 19.72
C SER A 19 -7.59 4.26 19.40
N THR A 20 -6.31 4.39 19.06
CA THR A 20 -5.47 3.25 18.62
C THR A 20 -4.72 2.60 19.78
N TYR A 21 -4.37 3.34 20.84
CA TYR A 21 -3.59 2.88 22.00
C TYR A 21 -4.29 1.93 23.00
N PRO A 22 -5.62 1.91 23.17
CA PRO A 22 -6.25 0.94 24.08
C PRO A 22 -5.93 -0.52 23.73
N ASN A 23 -5.90 -0.85 22.44
CA ASN A 23 -5.63 -2.20 21.95
C ASN A 23 -4.21 -2.72 22.30
N PRO A 24 -3.10 -2.04 21.93
CA PRO A 24 -1.75 -2.49 22.30
C PRO A 24 -1.52 -2.53 23.82
N LEU A 25 -2.18 -1.67 24.60
CA LEU A 25 -2.05 -1.65 26.06
C LEU A 25 -2.72 -2.87 26.70
N THR A 26 -3.88 -3.27 26.18
CA THR A 26 -4.66 -4.42 26.71
C THR A 26 -4.09 -5.76 26.27
N ASN A 27 -3.67 -5.89 25.01
CA ASN A 27 -3.11 -7.14 24.47
C ASN A 27 -1.58 -7.24 24.62
N ARG A 28 -0.92 -6.20 25.13
CA ARG A 28 0.54 -6.09 25.33
C ARG A 28 1.39 -6.11 24.04
N LEU A 29 0.79 -5.85 22.89
CA LEU A 29 1.49 -5.78 21.60
C LEU A 29 1.82 -4.33 21.25
N ALA A 30 2.80 -3.72 21.93
CA ALA A 30 3.19 -2.32 21.66
C ALA A 30 3.73 -2.11 20.23
N GLN A 31 4.29 -3.14 19.59
CA GLN A 31 4.66 -3.11 18.17
C GLN A 31 3.45 -2.83 17.27
N SER A 32 2.24 -3.13 17.75
CA SER A 32 0.99 -2.84 17.06
C SER A 32 0.59 -1.35 17.06
N VAL A 33 1.48 -0.45 17.46
CA VAL A 33 1.31 1.01 17.24
C VAL A 33 2.60 1.70 16.82
N LYS A 34 3.56 0.93 16.28
CA LYS A 34 4.78 1.51 15.71
C LYS A 34 4.42 2.45 14.56
N ILE A 35 5.04 3.63 14.56
CA ILE A 35 4.92 4.58 13.46
C ILE A 35 5.83 4.10 12.31
N PRO A 36 5.29 3.89 11.09
CA PRO A 36 6.08 3.53 9.92
C PRO A 36 6.95 4.68 9.44
N MET A 37 7.83 4.43 8.46
CA MET A 37 8.61 5.49 7.82
C MET A 37 7.65 6.49 7.15
N VAL A 38 7.71 7.76 7.55
CA VAL A 38 6.78 8.80 7.07
C VAL A 38 7.41 9.58 5.91
N MET A 39 6.87 9.39 4.71
CA MET A 39 7.25 10.14 3.50
C MET A 39 6.35 11.36 3.28
N GLU A 40 6.82 12.33 2.50
CA GLU A 40 6.09 13.59 2.29
C GLU A 40 4.73 13.41 1.59
N ASN A 41 4.68 12.57 0.56
CA ASN A 41 3.48 12.31 -0.24
C ASN A 41 3.41 10.85 -0.71
N ASP A 42 2.29 10.47 -1.31
CA ASP A 42 2.04 9.07 -1.71
C ASP A 42 3.04 8.58 -2.79
N SER A 43 3.47 9.45 -3.71
CA SER A 43 4.49 9.10 -4.71
C SER A 43 5.83 8.74 -4.06
N PHE A 44 6.27 9.49 -3.05
CA PHE A 44 7.48 9.18 -2.29
C PHE A 44 7.29 7.94 -1.42
N SER A 45 6.11 7.72 -0.83
CA SER A 45 5.81 6.48 -0.10
C SER A 45 5.98 5.24 -0.99
N ILE A 46 5.44 5.27 -2.21
CA ILE A 46 5.55 4.14 -3.16
C ILE A 46 7.01 3.93 -3.58
N ARG A 47 7.73 5.00 -3.94
CA ARG A 47 9.15 4.92 -4.33
C ARG A 47 10.02 4.37 -3.19
N ALA A 48 9.77 4.81 -1.97
CA ALA A 48 10.49 4.31 -0.80
C ALA A 48 10.19 2.82 -0.56
N ALA A 49 8.95 2.38 -0.74
CA ALA A 49 8.56 0.96 -0.60
C ALA A 49 9.27 0.08 -1.62
N ILE A 50 9.31 0.51 -2.88
CA ILE A 50 10.06 -0.17 -3.94
C ILE A 50 11.55 -0.23 -3.58
N LYS A 51 12.12 0.87 -3.07
CA LYS A 51 13.55 0.94 -2.73
C LYS A 51 13.93 0.04 -1.55
N THR A 52 12.99 -0.31 -0.67
CA THR A 52 13.21 -1.22 0.46
C THR A 52 13.12 -2.70 0.09
N CYS A 53 12.60 -3.03 -1.10
CA CYS A 53 12.58 -4.41 -1.58
C CYS A 53 13.97 -4.84 -2.07
N PHE A 54 14.35 -6.08 -1.76
CA PHE A 54 15.60 -6.68 -2.24
C PHE A 54 15.46 -7.17 -3.69
N ASP A 55 16.55 -7.08 -4.46
CA ASP A 55 16.66 -7.64 -5.82
C ASP A 55 15.50 -7.29 -6.77
N VAL A 56 15.01 -6.05 -6.68
CA VAL A 56 13.90 -5.57 -7.53
C VAL A 56 14.33 -5.44 -8.99
N ASP A 57 13.64 -6.15 -9.88
CA ASP A 57 13.63 -5.84 -11.30
C ASP A 57 12.70 -4.66 -11.56
N TYR A 58 13.27 -3.47 -11.79
CA TYR A 58 12.53 -2.25 -12.06
C TYR A 58 11.71 -2.29 -13.36
N ASN A 59 12.04 -3.21 -14.30
CA ASN A 59 11.29 -3.38 -15.53
C ASN A 59 10.12 -4.37 -15.37
N HIS A 60 10.21 -5.29 -14.40
CA HIS A 60 9.18 -6.31 -14.15
C HIS A 60 8.75 -6.37 -12.68
N MET A 61 8.28 -5.25 -12.14
CA MET A 61 7.85 -5.18 -10.75
C MET A 61 6.46 -5.82 -10.57
N LYS A 62 6.35 -6.76 -9.63
CA LYS A 62 5.07 -7.31 -9.15
C LYS A 62 4.51 -6.40 -8.05
N ILE A 63 3.46 -5.66 -8.37
CA ILE A 63 2.82 -4.71 -7.45
C ILE A 63 1.35 -5.04 -7.34
N ILE A 64 0.83 -5.05 -6.11
CA ILE A 64 -0.60 -5.13 -5.83
C ILE A 64 -0.99 -3.88 -5.06
N ARG A 65 -2.05 -3.20 -5.49
CA ARG A 65 -2.63 -2.04 -4.80
C ARG A 65 -4.07 -2.33 -4.43
N ILE A 66 -4.32 -2.47 -3.14
CA ILE A 66 -5.66 -2.60 -2.57
C ILE A 66 -6.11 -1.26 -1.97
N LYS A 67 -7.40 -0.97 -2.04
CA LYS A 67 -7.98 0.24 -1.43
C LYS A 67 -7.95 0.16 0.09
N ASN A 68 -8.39 -0.96 0.65
CA ASN A 68 -8.34 -1.29 2.06
C ASN A 68 -8.60 -2.80 2.26
N THR A 69 -8.38 -3.30 3.47
CA THR A 69 -8.54 -4.74 3.79
C THR A 69 -10.00 -5.18 3.94
N LEU A 70 -10.98 -4.27 3.85
CA LEU A 70 -12.41 -4.59 3.91
C LEU A 70 -13.02 -4.78 2.52
N GLU A 71 -12.41 -4.17 1.49
CA GLU A 71 -12.84 -4.20 0.09
C GLU A 71 -11.77 -4.91 -0.76
N LEU A 72 -11.71 -6.25 -0.68
CA LEU A 72 -10.75 -7.07 -1.43
C LEU A 72 -11.29 -7.62 -2.76
N GLU A 73 -12.55 -7.31 -3.09
CA GLU A 73 -13.19 -7.72 -4.34
C GLU A 73 -12.54 -7.08 -5.57
N HIS A 74 -12.10 -5.83 -5.43
CA HIS A 74 -11.40 -5.10 -6.49
C HIS A 74 -10.02 -4.65 -6.01
N LEU A 75 -9.00 -5.04 -6.75
CA LEU A 75 -7.62 -4.66 -6.53
C LEU A 75 -6.94 -4.36 -7.85
N TYR A 76 -5.88 -3.56 -7.79
CA TYR A 76 -5.04 -3.28 -8.95
C TYR A 76 -3.80 -4.17 -8.88
N ILE A 77 -3.40 -4.69 -10.04
CA ILE A 77 -2.14 -5.43 -10.22
C ILE A 77 -1.25 -4.66 -11.20
N SER A 78 0.07 -4.83 -11.10
CA SER A 78 0.97 -4.37 -12.15
C SER A 78 0.78 -5.19 -13.42
N GLU A 79 1.09 -4.58 -14.56
CA GLU A 79 1.02 -5.21 -15.88
C GLU A 79 1.81 -6.54 -15.96
N CYS A 80 2.93 -6.63 -15.23
CA CYS A 80 3.75 -7.84 -15.15
C CYS A 80 3.05 -9.04 -14.52
N LEU A 81 1.92 -8.83 -13.84
CA LEU A 81 1.08 -9.88 -13.25
C LEU A 81 -0.11 -10.26 -14.13
N LEU A 82 -0.31 -9.62 -15.28
CA LEU A 82 -1.50 -9.82 -16.12
C LEU A 82 -1.61 -11.27 -16.62
N GLU A 83 -0.53 -11.83 -17.15
CA GLU A 83 -0.48 -13.23 -17.62
C GLU A 83 -0.76 -14.23 -16.47
N GLU A 84 -0.22 -13.96 -15.28
CA GLU A 84 -0.45 -14.79 -14.09
C GLU A 84 -1.92 -14.70 -13.61
N ALA A 85 -2.53 -13.52 -13.74
CA ALA A 85 -3.91 -13.27 -13.36
C ALA A 85 -4.91 -13.91 -14.35
N GLU A 86 -4.66 -13.82 -15.67
CA GLU A 86 -5.46 -14.47 -16.70
C GLU A 86 -5.49 -16.00 -16.57
N GLY A 87 -4.39 -16.59 -16.09
CA GLY A 87 -4.31 -18.03 -15.82
C GLY A 87 -5.06 -18.50 -14.57
N ASN A 88 -5.57 -17.58 -13.73
CA ASN A 88 -6.20 -17.92 -12.45
C ASN A 88 -7.72 -17.82 -12.52
N GLN A 89 -8.41 -18.95 -12.33
CA GLN A 89 -9.88 -19.04 -12.39
C GLN A 89 -10.60 -18.20 -11.32
N ASN A 90 -9.90 -17.74 -10.28
CA ASN A 90 -10.47 -16.92 -9.21
C ASN A 90 -10.30 -15.41 -9.46
N ILE A 91 -9.68 -15.00 -10.57
CA ILE A 91 -9.41 -13.61 -10.90
C ILE A 91 -10.14 -13.26 -12.20
N GLU A 92 -10.86 -12.13 -12.18
CA GLU A 92 -11.51 -11.55 -13.34
C GLU A 92 -10.80 -10.23 -13.70
N ILE A 93 -10.34 -10.10 -14.94
CA ILE A 93 -9.76 -8.86 -15.44
C ILE A 93 -10.88 -7.93 -15.90
N VAL A 94 -11.11 -6.87 -15.12
CA VAL A 94 -12.23 -5.93 -15.34
C VAL A 94 -11.84 -4.64 -16.07
N SER A 95 -10.53 -4.39 -16.27
CA SER A 95 -10.02 -3.17 -16.92
C SER A 95 -8.66 -3.38 -17.57
N GLU A 96 -8.36 -2.57 -18.58
CA GLU A 96 -7.03 -2.46 -19.19
C GLU A 96 -6.01 -1.78 -18.25
N PRO A 97 -4.70 -2.00 -18.44
CA PRO A 97 -3.66 -1.33 -17.67
C PRO A 97 -3.71 0.21 -17.80
N GLU A 98 -3.58 0.90 -16.67
CA GLU A 98 -3.52 2.36 -16.62
C GLU A 98 -2.37 2.86 -15.73
N TYR A 99 -1.89 4.06 -16.01
CA TYR A 99 -0.86 4.70 -15.19
C TYR A 99 -1.46 5.21 -13.86
N MET A 100 -0.65 5.16 -12.80
CA MET A 100 -1.01 5.83 -11.55
C MET A 100 -1.01 7.35 -11.73
N TYR A 101 -2.17 7.97 -11.54
CA TYR A 101 -2.31 9.42 -11.59
C TYR A 101 -1.98 10.06 -10.24
N PHE A 102 -0.99 10.95 -10.24
CA PHE A 102 -0.65 11.77 -9.08
C PHE A 102 -1.03 13.21 -9.35
N ASN A 103 -1.58 13.88 -8.34
CA ASN A 103 -1.84 15.31 -8.44
C ASN A 103 -0.53 16.13 -8.32
N LYS A 104 -0.64 17.46 -8.45
CA LYS A 104 0.50 18.39 -8.34
C LYS A 104 1.28 18.35 -7.02
N TYR A 105 0.72 17.71 -5.99
CA TYR A 105 1.35 17.53 -4.68
C TYR A 105 1.95 16.12 -4.50
N GLY A 106 1.92 15.27 -5.53
CA GLY A 106 2.43 13.90 -5.49
C GLY A 106 1.53 12.91 -4.74
N ASN A 107 0.25 13.24 -4.55
CA ASN A 107 -0.73 12.38 -3.88
C ASN A 107 -1.59 11.63 -4.90
N LEU A 108 -1.98 10.40 -4.56
CA LEU A 108 -2.79 9.50 -5.38
C LEU A 108 -4.29 9.78 -5.15
N PHE A 109 -5.10 9.82 -6.22
CA PHE A 109 -6.55 10.04 -6.17
C PHE A 109 -7.30 8.99 -6.98
#